data_AF-A0A315T837-F1
#
_entry.id   AF-A0A315T837-F1
#
_cell.length_a   1.000
_cell.length_b   1.000
_cell.length_c   1.000
_cell.angle_alpha   90.00
_cell.angle_beta   90.00
_cell.angle_gamma   90.00
#
_symmetry.space_group_name_H-M   'P 1'
#
loop_
_entity.id
_entity.type
_entity.pdbx_description
1 polymer ?
#
loop_
_entity_poly.entity_id
_entity_poly.type
_entity_poly.pdbx_seq_one_letter_code
_entity_poly.pdbx_strand_id
1 'polypeptide(L)' 'RLLYNASMSGSRTKTWSQFYAHHQARGKKTTQALVILARRLARLAFGLMRHQADWKPEVYTGGAKPAN' A
#
# COMPACT_ATOMS: atom_id res chain seq x y z
N ARG A 1 -0.21 1.24 16.28
CA ARG A 1 0.74 2.28 15.78
C ARG A 1 1.53 1.83 14.55
N LEU A 2 2.04 0.59 14.49
CA LEU A 2 2.80 0.06 13.35
C LEU A 2 2.09 0.22 11.98
N LEU A 3 0.81 -0.16 11.88
CA LEU A 3 0.02 -0.04 10.65
C LEU A 3 -0.12 1.40 10.14
N TYR A 4 -0.23 2.36 11.06
CA TYR A 4 -0.33 3.78 10.70
C TYR A 4 1.00 4.31 10.18
N ASN A 5 2.11 3.95 10.84
CA ASN A 5 3.44 4.33 10.38
C ASN A 5 3.77 3.67 9.03
N ALA A 6 3.39 2.40 8.84
CA ALA A 6 3.56 1.67 7.59
C ALA A 6 2.76 2.29 6.45
N SER A 7 1.51 2.69 6.68
CA SER A 7 0.72 3.38 5.65
C SER A 7 1.18 4.80 5.38
N MET A 8 1.64 5.53 6.40
CA MET A 8 2.20 6.88 6.25
C MET A 8 3.52 6.86 5.47
N SER A 9 4.38 5.88 5.71
CA SER A 9 5.60 5.66 4.93
C SER A 9 5.25 5.20 3.51
N GLY A 10 4.35 4.21 3.40
CA GLY A 10 3.88 3.65 2.14
C GLY A 10 3.24 4.69 1.22
N SER A 11 2.41 5.60 1.74
CA SER A 11 1.71 6.61 0.93
C SER A 11 2.66 7.59 0.23
N ARG A 12 3.89 7.75 0.73
CA ARG A 12 4.94 8.59 0.14
C ARG A 12 5.78 7.86 -0.92
N THR A 13 5.66 6.54 -1.02
CA THR A 13 6.38 5.75 -2.04
C THR A 13 5.70 5.87 -3.39
N LYS A 14 6.48 5.89 -4.49
CA LYS A 14 5.94 5.91 -5.86
C LYS A 14 4.94 4.78 -6.10
N THR A 15 5.21 3.62 -5.50
CA THR A 15 4.40 2.41 -5.53
C THR A 15 2.95 2.59 -5.07
N TRP A 16 2.73 3.31 -3.97
CA TRP A 16 1.41 3.41 -3.32
C TRP A 16 0.83 4.83 -3.32
N SER A 17 1.61 5.82 -3.74
CA SER A 17 1.18 7.22 -3.82
C SER A 17 -0.03 7.41 -4.72
N GLN A 18 -0.05 6.77 -5.90
CA GLN A 18 -1.19 6.83 -6.82
C GLN A 18 -2.45 6.18 -6.23
N PHE A 19 -2.30 5.03 -5.55
CA PHE A 19 -3.42 4.35 -4.88
C PHE A 19 -3.99 5.24 -3.75
N TYR A 20 -3.12 5.87 -2.96
CA TYR A 20 -3.52 6.81 -1.91
C TYR A 20 -4.20 8.06 -2.49
N ALA A 21 -3.64 8.64 -3.56
CA ALA A 21 -4.20 9.80 -4.26
C ALA A 21 -5.57 9.48 -4.90
N HIS A 22 -5.73 8.29 -5.48
CA HIS A 22 -7.01 7.84 -6.03
C HIS A 22 -8.12 7.83 -4.97
N HIS A 23 -7.84 7.31 -3.77
CA HIS A 23 -8.83 7.29 -2.69
C HIS A 23 -9.14 8.70 -2.14
N GLN A 24 -8.16 9.60 -2.10
CA GLN A 24 -8.40 11.01 -1.75
C GLN A 24 -9.25 11.72 -2.81
N ALA A 25 -8.96 11.51 -4.10
CA ALA A 25 -9.73 12.08 -5.21
C ALA A 25 -11.20 11.62 -5.20
N ARG A 26 -11.48 10.45 -4.64
CA ARG A 26 -12.84 9.91 -4.43
C ARG A 26 -13.53 10.48 -3.17
N GLY A 27 -12.97 11.51 -2.54
CA GLY A 27 -13.54 12.18 -1.38
C GLY A 27 -13.35 11.45 -0.04
N LYS A 28 -12.44 10.46 0.04
CA LYS A 28 -12.11 9.84 1.33
C LYS A 28 -11.20 10.74 2.15
N LYS A 29 -11.50 10.85 3.45
CA LYS A 29 -10.64 11.58 4.40
C LYS A 29 -9.26 10.91 4.48
N THR A 30 -8.22 11.70 4.74
CA THR A 30 -6.81 11.27 4.89
C THR A 30 -6.68 10.00 5.72
N THR A 31 -7.29 9.97 6.92
CA THR A 31 -7.24 8.79 7.81
C THR A 31 -7.90 7.55 7.19
N GLN A 32 -9.01 7.72 6.48
CA GLN A 32 -9.68 6.61 5.79
C GLN A 32 -8.81 6.06 4.67
N ALA A 33 -8.21 6.94 3.86
CA ALA A 33 -7.30 6.53 2.79
C ALA A 33 -6.05 5.81 3.34
N LEU A 34 -5.48 6.29 4.46
CA LEU A 34 -4.38 5.63 5.14
C LEU A 34 -4.76 4.25 5.71
N VAL A 35 -5.96 4.09 6.26
CA VAL A 35 -6.44 2.79 6.78
C VAL A 35 -6.69 1.80 5.65
N ILE A 36 -7.25 2.25 4.52
CA ILE A 36 -7.43 1.42 3.33
C ILE A 36 -6.07 0.93 2.82
N LEU A 37 -5.09 1.83 2.72
CA LEU A 37 -3.72 1.48 2.34
C LEU A 37 -3.10 0.49 3.33
N ALA A 38 -3.20 0.75 4.64
CA ALA A 38 -2.68 -0.13 5.68
C ALA A 38 -3.24 -1.56 5.57
N ARG A 39 -4.56 -1.70 5.35
CA ARG A 39 -5.21 -3.00 5.18
C ARG A 39 -4.71 -3.73 3.94
N ARG A 40 -4.46 -3.02 2.85
CA ARG A 40 -3.91 -3.60 1.63
C ARG A 40 -2.48 -4.10 1.84
N LEU A 41 -1.63 -3.31 2.50
CA LEU A 41 -0.27 -3.71 2.86
C LEU A 41 -0.26 -4.95 3.77
N ALA A 42 -1.14 -4.98 4.79
CA ALA A 42 -1.24 -6.12 5.69
C ALA A 42 -1.67 -7.40 4.98
N ARG A 43 -2.61 -7.32 4.03
CA ARG A 43 -3.03 -8.47 3.21
C ARG A 43 -1.90 -8.98 2.32
N LEU A 44 -1.11 -8.09 1.74
CA LEU A 44 0.05 -8.48 0.94
C LEU A 44 1.12 -9.15 1.80
N ALA A 45 1.50 -8.54 2.93
CA ALA A 45 2.45 -9.13 3.86
C ALA A 45 1.99 -10.51 4.35
N PHE A 46 0.69 -10.66 4.67
CA PHE A 46 0.13 -11.95 5.07
C PHE A 46 0.17 -12.97 3.93
N GLY A 47 -0.17 -12.59 2.70
CA GLY A 47 -0.08 -13.48 1.53
C GLY A 47 1.36 -13.94 1.25
N LEU A 48 2.31 -13.01 1.25
CA LEU A 48 3.74 -13.32 1.07
C LEU A 48 4.24 -14.27 2.16
N MET A 49 3.89 -14.01 3.42
CA MET A 49 4.24 -14.86 4.55
C MET A 49 3.64 -16.27 4.42
N ARG A 50 2.37 -16.38 4.01
CA ARG A 50 1.67 -17.66 3.86
C ARG A 50 2.21 -18.51 2.71
N HIS A 51 2.62 -17.87 1.63
CA HIS A 51 3.12 -18.56 0.44
C HIS A 51 4.66 -18.61 0.37
N GLN A 52 5.36 -18.12 1.39
CA GLN A 52 6.82 -17.93 1.40
C GLN A 52 7.31 -17.32 0.09
N ALA A 53 6.54 -16.35 -0.42
CA ALA A 53 6.78 -15.74 -1.72
C ALA A 53 7.51 -14.42 -1.55
N ASP A 54 8.42 -14.13 -2.46
CA ASP A 54 9.13 -12.87 -2.49
C ASP A 54 8.24 -11.72 -2.96
N TRP A 55 8.56 -10.52 -2.47
CA TRP A 55 7.92 -9.29 -2.91
C TRP A 55 8.22 -9.03 -4.40
N LYS A 56 7.17 -9.17 -5.24
CA LYS A 56 7.21 -8.87 -6.68
C LYS A 56 6.33 -7.65 -6.97
N PRO A 57 6.87 -6.43 -6.85
CA PRO A 57 6.08 -5.22 -6.90
C PRO A 57 5.30 -5.06 -8.20
N GLU A 58 5.86 -5.48 -9.34
CA GLU A 58 5.18 -5.46 -10.65
C GLU A 58 3.80 -6.15 -10.62
N VAL A 59 3.67 -7.23 -9.84
CA VAL A 59 2.45 -8.03 -9.71
C VAL A 59 1.47 -7.42 -8.71
N TYR A 60 1.98 -6.91 -7.58
CA TYR A 60 1.15 -6.52 -6.44
C TYR A 60 0.68 -5.06 -6.47
N THR A 61 1.29 -4.24 -7.32
CA THR A 61 1.03 -2.79 -7.42
C THR A 61 0.25 -2.44 -8.69
N GLY A 62 -0.15 -3.43 -9.48
CA GLY A 62 -0.82 -3.24 -10.76
C GLY A 62 0.11 -2.65 -11.83
N GLY A 63 1.40 -3.01 -11.82
CA GLY A 63 2.39 -2.51 -12.76
C GLY A 63 3.08 -1.20 -12.38
N ALA A 64 2.75 -0.59 -11.23
CA ALA A 64 3.48 0.57 -10.72
C ALA A 64 4.86 0.13 -10.23
N LYS A 65 5.91 0.45 -11.02
CA LYS A 65 7.30 0.08 -10.75
C LYS A 65 7.70 0.54 -9.33
N PRO A 66 8.26 -0.34 -8.49
CA PRO A 66 8.74 0.07 -7.17
C PRO A 66 9.86 1.11 -7.35
N ALA A 67 10.00 2.04 -6.41
CA ALA A 67 11.17 2.91 -6.40
C ALA A 67 12.43 2.06 -6.09
N ASN A 68 13.49 2.27 -6.88
CA ASN A 68 14.84 1.74 -6.65
C ASN A 68 15.36 2.15 -5.26
#